data_AF-A0A5S5D4D7-F1
#
_entry.id   AF-A0A5S5D4D7-F1
#
_cell.length_a   1.000
_cell.length_b   1.000
_cell.length_c   1.000
_cell.angle_alpha   90.00
_cell.angle_beta   90.00
_cell.angle_gamma   90.00
#
_symmetry.space_group_name_H-M   'P 1'
#
loop_
_entity.id
_entity.type
_entity.pdbx_description
1 polymer ?
#
loop_
_entity_poly.entity_id
_entity_poly.type
_entity_poly.pdbx_seq_one_letter_code
_entity_poly.pdbx_strand_id
1 'polypeptide(L)'
;MSTGSSTLAGTGALFRFALRRDRLRLPVWIAAGTFMVVTQSISSQALYETSADLAAYRASVGSNAATIALAGPPVGLDTVAGAVAFEISATVMLIAALMAMFTVARHTRADEEAGRTELLRSARVGRHAPLLAAVLLAALACGALALAIGAATTATGLPAPGSFALGAAVGACGLVFTGITAVAVQATGHTRGVYGLVGGLFAVAFVLRAIGDIEGNWVVWTSPIGWAQATHPFTDDAVVPLLLCLAVAAALVVAGFALLDRRDLGSGLLQPRPGRPAARRTLLSPLGLAVRLHRGALIAWTVGLGLLGVVYGALAESVETLIGENEEALALFGDPDVDQLVDAYLGTTFAVTALLASAYAVSAVLRARGEESEDRAEVLLATATSRSAWLGSHVLVALLGSALAMAVAGVTTGLVRAAQTGEAAALGRMVGAAVSYVPAVWVVAGVAVALFGLLPRVAAAAAWSAVGLFLLITLFAESFDWPGWVSDLSPISWVPTLPLEEWTLAPLAGLVVAAAVLLAAGLTGFRQRDIALG
;
A
#
# COMPACT_ATOMS: atom_id res chain seq x y z
N MET A 1 14.54 47.78 19.38
CA MET A 1 15.16 46.76 18.52
C MET A 1 15.10 45.42 19.27
N SER A 2 14.03 44.64 19.08
CA SER A 2 14.00 43.27 19.60
C SER A 2 14.90 42.42 18.71
N THR A 3 15.83 41.69 19.33
CA THR A 3 16.61 40.65 18.66
C THR A 3 15.61 39.61 18.15
N GLY A 4 15.24 39.68 16.88
CA GLY A 4 14.31 38.75 16.24
C GLY A 4 14.82 37.33 16.47
N SER A 5 14.10 36.54 17.27
CA SER A 5 14.39 35.13 17.44
C SER A 5 14.43 34.46 16.08
N SER A 6 15.53 33.80 15.75
CA SER A 6 15.70 33.05 14.49
C SER A 6 14.47 32.17 14.22
N THR A 7 13.96 32.19 12.99
CA THR A 7 12.83 31.33 12.56
C THR A 7 13.13 29.84 12.71
N LEU A 8 14.40 29.49 12.92
CA LEU A 8 14.93 28.14 13.12
C LEU A 8 15.30 27.82 14.58
N ALA A 9 15.03 28.74 15.51
CA ALA A 9 15.28 28.52 16.94
C ALA A 9 14.57 27.25 17.43
N GLY A 10 15.28 26.39 18.17
CA GLY A 10 14.72 25.14 18.70
C GLY A 10 14.79 23.92 17.78
N THR A 11 15.23 24.07 16.51
CA THR A 11 15.35 22.93 15.57
C THR A 11 16.18 21.77 16.15
N GLY A 12 17.35 22.07 16.72
CA GLY A 12 18.23 21.03 17.27
C GLY A 12 17.62 20.26 18.45
N ALA A 13 16.79 20.91 19.27
CA ALA A 13 16.09 20.26 20.37
C ALA A 13 14.95 19.37 19.85
N LEU A 14 14.17 19.86 18.89
CA LEU A 14 13.11 19.10 18.23
C LEU A 14 13.66 17.89 17.46
N PHE A 15 14.78 18.05 16.75
CA PHE A 15 15.46 16.97 16.05
C PHE A 15 15.94 15.87 17.02
N ARG A 16 16.62 16.25 18.11
CA ARG A 16 17.03 15.30 19.17
C ARG A 16 15.84 14.60 19.82
N PHE A 17 14.73 15.31 20.02
CA PHE A 17 13.51 14.73 20.55
C PHE A 17 12.89 13.73 19.57
N ALA A 18 12.82 14.10 18.29
CA ALA A 18 12.29 13.25 17.23
C ALA A 18 13.12 11.96 17.06
N LEU A 19 14.46 12.05 17.13
CA LEU A 19 15.36 10.88 17.18
C LEU A 19 15.01 9.92 18.33
N ARG A 20 14.76 10.44 19.54
CA ARG A 20 14.38 9.60 20.68
C ARG A 20 13.02 8.95 20.50
N ARG A 21 12.06 9.67 19.91
CA ARG A 21 10.69 9.20 19.65
C ARG A 21 10.66 8.11 18.57
N ASP A 22 11.58 8.19 17.61
CA ASP A 22 11.64 7.28 16.47
C ASP A 22 12.78 6.24 16.56
N ARG A 23 13.41 6.10 17.74
CA ARG A 23 14.53 5.18 18.02
C ARG A 23 14.28 3.70 17.73
N LEU A 24 13.01 3.29 17.65
CA LEU A 24 12.62 1.94 17.23
C LEU A 24 12.10 1.95 15.79
N ARG A 25 11.25 2.93 15.47
CA ARG A 25 10.55 2.99 14.19
C ARG A 25 11.49 3.15 13.00
N LEU A 26 12.44 4.09 13.06
CA LEU A 26 13.35 4.34 11.94
C LEU A 26 14.33 3.18 11.73
N PRO A 27 14.97 2.63 12.78
CA PRO A 27 15.79 1.43 12.62
C PRO A 27 15.01 0.24 12.07
N VAL A 28 13.73 0.06 12.44
CA VAL A 28 12.89 -1.00 11.86
C VAL A 28 12.65 -0.79 10.36
N TRP A 29 12.37 0.43 9.91
CA TRP A 29 12.25 0.72 8.48
C TRP A 29 13.56 0.46 7.72
N ILE A 30 14.69 0.91 8.29
CA ILE A 30 16.01 0.71 7.70
C ILE A 30 16.32 -0.79 7.64
N ALA A 31 16.15 -1.50 8.75
CA ALA A 31 16.39 -2.94 8.83
C ALA A 31 15.49 -3.72 7.87
N ALA A 32 14.20 -3.37 7.76
CA ALA A 32 13.28 -4.04 6.83
C ALA A 32 13.70 -3.84 5.37
N GLY A 33 14.00 -2.59 4.97
CA GLY A 33 14.46 -2.29 3.62
C GLY A 33 15.79 -2.98 3.30
N THR A 34 16.77 -2.91 4.20
CA THR A 34 18.07 -3.59 4.03
C THR A 34 17.93 -5.11 4.02
N PHE A 35 17.11 -5.68 4.89
CA PHE A 35 16.85 -7.12 4.94
C PHE A 35 16.25 -7.63 3.62
N MET A 36 15.28 -6.91 3.04
CA MET A 36 14.71 -7.30 1.74
C MET A 36 15.78 -7.33 0.63
N VAL A 37 16.69 -6.35 0.59
CA VAL A 37 17.79 -6.34 -0.39
C VAL A 37 18.77 -7.48 -0.15
N VAL A 38 19.11 -7.77 1.10
CA VAL A 38 20.01 -8.89 1.45
C VAL A 38 19.39 -10.22 1.04
N THR A 39 18.12 -10.44 1.39
CA THR A 39 17.39 -11.65 1.01
C THR A 39 17.32 -11.79 -0.51
N GLN A 40 17.01 -10.72 -1.24
CA GLN A 40 17.04 -10.76 -2.70
C GLN A 40 18.44 -11.10 -3.21
N SER A 41 19.47 -10.43 -2.71
CA SER A 41 20.86 -10.67 -3.13
C SER A 41 21.31 -12.10 -2.92
N ILE A 42 20.95 -12.73 -1.79
CA ILE A 42 21.30 -14.12 -1.49
C ILE A 42 20.48 -15.07 -2.38
N SER A 43 19.16 -14.85 -2.49
CA SER A 43 18.28 -15.70 -3.29
C SER A 43 18.64 -15.66 -4.78
N SER A 44 18.88 -14.49 -5.36
CA SER A 44 19.27 -14.37 -6.78
C SER A 44 20.66 -14.95 -7.05
N GLN A 45 21.60 -14.88 -6.09
CA GLN A 45 22.91 -15.53 -6.24
C GLN A 45 22.81 -17.06 -6.22
N ALA A 46 21.91 -17.62 -5.41
CA ALA A 46 21.65 -19.07 -5.40
C ALA A 46 20.85 -19.53 -6.63
N LEU A 47 20.03 -18.64 -7.22
CA LEU A 47 19.18 -18.97 -8.35
C LEU A 47 19.88 -18.80 -9.71
N TYR A 48 20.81 -17.84 -9.82
CA TYR A 48 21.49 -17.49 -11.08
C TYR A 48 22.99 -17.85 -11.03
N GLU A 49 23.30 -19.10 -10.70
CA GLU A 49 24.69 -19.55 -10.53
C GLU A 49 25.44 -19.65 -11.87
N THR A 50 24.76 -20.04 -12.95
CA THR A 50 25.39 -20.26 -14.25
C THR A 50 25.07 -19.16 -15.27
N SER A 51 25.92 -19.03 -16.29
CA SER A 51 25.66 -18.14 -17.42
C SER A 51 24.42 -18.55 -18.22
N ALA A 52 24.04 -19.84 -18.18
CA ALA A 52 22.82 -20.34 -18.81
C ALA A 52 21.57 -19.84 -18.06
N ASP A 53 21.58 -19.87 -16.73
CA ASP A 53 20.47 -19.38 -15.90
C ASP A 53 20.20 -17.89 -16.13
N LEU A 54 21.27 -17.08 -16.19
CA LEU A 54 21.17 -15.65 -16.50
C LEU A 54 20.66 -15.40 -17.92
N ALA A 55 21.03 -16.25 -18.89
CA ALA A 55 20.56 -16.13 -20.27
C ALA A 55 19.07 -16.48 -20.37
N ALA A 56 18.62 -17.54 -19.69
CA ALA A 56 17.22 -17.90 -19.57
C ALA A 56 16.41 -16.79 -18.90
N TYR A 57 16.90 -16.26 -17.77
CA TYR A 57 16.28 -15.12 -17.08
C TYR A 57 16.16 -13.87 -17.95
N ARG A 58 17.20 -13.55 -18.73
CA ARG A 58 17.14 -12.43 -19.68
C ARG A 58 16.10 -12.64 -20.77
N ALA A 59 16.06 -13.83 -21.35
CA ALA A 59 15.09 -14.17 -22.39
C ALA A 59 13.66 -14.07 -21.85
N SER A 60 13.49 -14.46 -20.59
CA SER A 60 12.20 -14.49 -19.91
C SER A 60 11.75 -13.06 -19.50
N VAL A 61 12.62 -12.28 -18.84
CA VAL A 61 12.24 -11.00 -18.23
C VAL A 61 12.45 -9.80 -19.15
N GLY A 62 13.44 -9.84 -20.04
CA GLY A 62 13.93 -8.69 -20.80
C GLY A 62 13.01 -8.18 -21.90
N SER A 63 12.08 -9.02 -22.38
CA SER A 63 11.09 -8.69 -23.42
C SER A 63 9.68 -8.47 -22.86
N ASN A 64 9.46 -8.80 -21.60
CA ASN A 64 8.13 -8.86 -21.03
C ASN A 64 7.73 -7.51 -20.41
N ALA A 65 6.72 -6.88 -20.99
CA ALA A 65 6.26 -5.55 -20.60
C ALA A 65 5.81 -5.49 -19.13
N ALA A 66 5.25 -6.57 -18.57
CA ALA A 66 4.75 -6.60 -17.21
C ALA A 66 5.89 -6.64 -16.16
N THR A 67 6.97 -7.37 -16.44
CA THR A 67 8.17 -7.35 -15.58
C THR A 67 8.88 -6.01 -15.64
N ILE A 68 9.01 -5.41 -16.83
CA ILE A 68 9.57 -4.05 -17.00
C ILE A 68 8.71 -3.01 -16.25
N ALA A 69 7.38 -3.15 -16.33
CA ALA A 69 6.44 -2.29 -15.63
C ALA A 69 6.58 -2.36 -14.11
N LEU A 70 7.01 -3.49 -13.53
CA LEU A 70 7.11 -3.66 -12.07
C LEU A 70 8.51 -3.39 -11.53
N ALA A 71 9.53 -3.91 -12.21
CA ALA A 71 10.90 -3.89 -11.75
C ALA A 71 11.65 -2.62 -12.19
N GLY A 72 11.52 -2.21 -13.44
CA GLY A 72 12.31 -1.13 -14.02
C GLY A 72 12.80 -1.44 -15.43
N PRO A 73 13.69 -0.62 -16.00
CA PRO A 73 14.31 -0.90 -17.29
C PRO A 73 15.23 -2.15 -17.17
N PRO A 74 15.18 -3.10 -18.13
CA PRO A 74 15.93 -4.36 -18.08
C PRO A 74 17.41 -4.16 -18.41
N VAL A 75 18.12 -3.48 -17.51
CA VAL A 75 19.53 -3.10 -17.68
C VAL A 75 20.41 -3.93 -16.76
N GLY A 76 21.55 -4.39 -17.28
CA GLY A 76 22.55 -5.11 -16.48
C GLY A 76 22.17 -6.54 -16.11
N LEU A 77 21.16 -7.11 -16.78
CA LEU A 77 20.73 -8.49 -16.58
C LEU A 77 21.82 -9.52 -16.96
N ASP A 78 22.96 -9.05 -17.48
CA ASP A 78 24.15 -9.86 -17.74
C ASP A 78 24.93 -10.30 -16.52
N THR A 79 24.60 -9.75 -15.37
CA THR A 79 25.25 -10.06 -14.11
C THR A 79 24.21 -10.33 -13.05
N VAL A 80 24.54 -11.21 -12.10
CA VAL A 80 23.69 -11.45 -10.93
C VAL A 80 23.45 -10.14 -10.17
N ALA A 81 24.46 -9.27 -10.07
CA ALA A 81 24.35 -7.98 -9.39
C ALA A 81 23.31 -7.05 -10.05
N GLY A 82 23.30 -6.98 -11.38
CA GLY A 82 22.31 -6.21 -12.12
C GLY A 82 20.90 -6.82 -12.06
N ALA A 83 20.77 -8.15 -12.09
CA ALA A 83 19.48 -8.82 -11.87
C ALA A 83 18.91 -8.50 -10.47
N VAL A 84 19.74 -8.56 -9.42
CA VAL A 84 19.34 -8.15 -8.06
C VAL A 84 18.85 -6.70 -8.03
N ALA A 85 19.58 -5.78 -8.67
CA ALA A 85 19.19 -4.38 -8.73
C ALA A 85 17.86 -4.19 -9.47
N PHE A 86 17.67 -4.88 -10.60
CA PHE A 86 16.44 -4.85 -11.38
C PHE A 86 15.23 -5.28 -10.53
N GLU A 87 15.32 -6.42 -9.85
CA GLU A 87 14.20 -7.01 -9.12
C GLU A 87 13.77 -6.20 -7.89
N ILE A 88 14.73 -5.62 -7.16
CA ILE A 88 14.47 -5.07 -5.82
C ILE A 88 14.31 -3.55 -5.78
N SER A 89 14.83 -2.83 -6.79
CA SER A 89 14.94 -1.36 -6.74
C SER A 89 13.62 -0.67 -6.50
N ALA A 90 12.58 -0.98 -7.29
CA ALA A 90 11.27 -0.34 -7.18
C ALA A 90 10.64 -0.54 -5.80
N THR A 91 10.73 -1.75 -5.26
CA THR A 91 10.17 -2.14 -3.95
C THR A 91 10.83 -1.38 -2.81
N VAL A 92 12.15 -1.24 -2.84
CA VAL A 92 12.89 -0.58 -1.77
C VAL A 92 12.81 0.95 -1.88
N MET A 93 12.64 1.49 -3.10
CA MET A 93 12.27 2.90 -3.31
C MET A 93 10.88 3.22 -2.73
N LEU A 94 9.91 2.32 -2.85
CA LEU A 94 8.61 2.45 -2.15
C LEU A 94 8.80 2.49 -0.63
N ILE A 95 9.62 1.62 -0.07
CA ILE A 95 9.94 1.63 1.36
C ILE A 95 10.55 2.97 1.78
N ALA A 96 11.54 3.47 1.04
CA ALA A 96 12.17 4.75 1.31
C ALA A 96 11.16 5.91 1.25
N ALA A 97 10.28 5.92 0.25
CA ALA A 97 9.23 6.93 0.08
C ALA A 97 8.20 6.90 1.23
N LEU A 98 7.72 5.72 1.62
CA LEU A 98 6.81 5.54 2.75
C LEU A 98 7.45 5.95 4.08
N MET A 99 8.69 5.54 4.32
CA MET A 99 9.45 5.93 5.49
C MET A 99 9.59 7.45 5.58
N ALA A 100 9.99 8.11 4.50
CA ALA A 100 10.10 9.57 4.42
C ALA A 100 8.75 10.25 4.70
N MET A 101 7.69 9.82 3.99
CA MET A 101 6.34 10.37 4.14
C MET A 101 5.83 10.27 5.58
N PHE A 102 5.93 9.09 6.17
CA PHE A 102 5.46 8.84 7.53
C PHE A 102 6.28 9.54 8.61
N THR A 103 7.56 9.80 8.35
CA THR A 103 8.43 10.53 9.28
C THR A 103 8.10 12.02 9.27
N VAL A 104 8.04 12.62 8.08
CA VAL A 104 7.73 14.05 7.94
C VAL A 104 6.33 14.37 8.46
N ALA A 105 5.31 13.60 8.06
CA ALA A 105 3.94 13.85 8.49
C ALA A 105 3.74 13.69 10.01
N ARG A 106 4.43 12.71 10.63
CA ARG A 106 4.34 12.45 12.07
C ARG A 106 4.83 13.63 12.91
N HIS A 107 5.97 14.21 12.55
CA HIS A 107 6.60 15.30 13.31
C HIS A 107 6.19 16.69 12.83
N THR A 108 5.20 16.77 11.94
CA THR A 108 4.60 18.04 11.48
C THR A 108 3.09 18.00 11.64
N ARG A 109 2.36 17.53 10.62
CA ARG A 109 0.90 17.59 10.54
C ARG A 109 0.19 16.82 11.64
N ALA A 110 0.72 15.68 12.07
CA ALA A 110 0.11 14.89 13.13
C ALA A 110 0.23 15.56 14.50
N ASP A 111 1.36 16.20 14.80
CA ASP A 111 1.51 16.97 16.05
C ASP A 111 0.71 18.28 16.00
N GLU A 112 0.51 18.86 14.81
CA GLU A 112 -0.38 20.01 14.61
C GLU A 112 -1.86 19.66 14.76
N GLU A 113 -2.30 18.54 14.18
CA GLU A 113 -3.67 18.00 14.33
C GLU A 113 -3.99 17.60 15.77
N ALA A 114 -2.97 17.15 16.53
CA ALA A 114 -3.11 16.84 17.96
C ALA A 114 -2.99 18.07 18.88
N GLY A 115 -2.90 19.30 18.34
CA GLY A 115 -2.79 20.55 19.11
C GLY A 115 -1.44 20.75 19.83
N ARG A 116 -0.49 19.82 19.72
CA ARG A 116 0.82 19.90 20.40
C ARG A 116 1.68 21.02 19.85
N THR A 117 1.55 21.31 18.56
CA THR A 117 2.33 22.36 17.90
C THR A 117 2.01 23.75 18.47
N GLU A 118 0.79 24.00 18.96
CA GLU A 118 0.43 25.26 19.61
C GLU A 118 1.20 25.46 20.92
N LEU A 119 1.29 24.41 21.73
CA LEU A 119 2.06 24.41 22.97
C LEU A 119 3.57 24.54 22.72
N LEU A 120 4.09 23.93 21.64
CA LEU A 120 5.49 24.09 21.27
C LEU A 120 5.80 25.50 20.79
N ARG A 121 4.88 26.15 20.08
CA ARG A 121 5.03 27.52 19.58
C ARG A 121 4.87 28.60 20.65
N SER A 122 4.32 28.28 21.83
CA SER A 122 4.35 29.20 22.98
C SER A 122 5.73 29.25 23.66
N ALA A 123 6.60 28.27 23.40
CA ALA A 123 8.00 28.28 23.82
C ALA A 123 8.89 29.03 22.81
N ARG A 124 10.21 29.11 23.08
CA ARG A 124 11.21 29.71 22.16
C ARG A 124 11.53 28.81 20.95
N VAL A 125 10.50 28.42 20.21
CA VAL A 125 10.59 27.59 19.00
C VAL A 125 10.16 28.44 17.80
N GLY A 126 11.05 28.56 16.82
CA GLY A 126 10.77 29.31 15.60
C GLY A 126 9.78 28.57 14.68
N ARG A 127 9.07 29.32 13.83
CA ARG A 127 8.03 28.78 12.92
C ARG A 127 8.52 27.64 12.02
N HIS A 128 9.77 27.73 11.55
CA HIS A 128 10.35 26.76 10.61
C HIS A 128 11.00 25.55 11.31
N ALA A 129 11.20 25.62 12.62
CA ALA A 129 11.93 24.59 13.35
C ALA A 129 11.28 23.20 13.30
N PRO A 130 9.94 23.03 13.43
CA PRO A 130 9.31 21.71 13.31
C PRO A 130 9.49 21.07 11.93
N LEU A 131 9.27 21.84 10.86
CA LEU A 131 9.42 21.35 9.49
C LEU A 131 10.88 20.99 9.20
N LEU A 132 11.83 21.84 9.59
CA LEU A 132 13.25 21.55 9.39
C LEU A 132 13.69 20.31 10.18
N ALA A 133 13.29 20.18 11.44
CA ALA A 133 13.62 19.01 12.26
C ALA A 133 13.09 17.71 11.63
N ALA A 134 11.86 17.73 11.11
CA ALA A 134 11.24 16.59 10.45
C ALA A 134 11.94 16.22 9.12
N VAL A 135 12.27 17.22 8.29
CA VAL A 135 13.00 17.03 7.03
C VAL A 135 14.41 16.50 7.29
N LEU A 136 15.14 17.05 8.26
CA LEU A 136 16.47 16.56 8.64
C LEU A 136 16.44 15.12 9.14
N LEU A 137 15.40 14.75 9.92
CA LEU A 137 15.25 13.38 10.40
C LEU A 137 14.97 12.41 9.26
N ALA A 138 14.07 12.76 8.33
CA ALA A 138 13.79 11.96 7.15
C ALA A 138 15.03 11.84 6.23
N ALA A 139 15.78 12.93 6.05
CA ALA A 139 17.01 12.92 5.28
C ALA A 139 18.10 12.04 5.92
N LEU A 140 18.27 12.10 7.24
CA LEU A 140 19.16 11.20 7.98
C LEU A 140 18.74 9.74 7.79
N ALA A 141 17.44 9.44 7.87
CA ALA A 141 16.93 8.08 7.68
C ALA A 141 17.17 7.58 6.25
N CYS A 142 16.96 8.42 5.22
CA CYS A 142 17.24 8.07 3.83
C CYS A 142 18.73 7.81 3.59
N GLY A 143 19.61 8.64 4.18
CA GLY A 143 21.06 8.44 4.11
C GLY A 143 21.51 7.18 4.85
N ALA A 144 20.94 6.90 6.03
CA ALA A 144 21.23 5.68 6.78
C ALA A 144 20.77 4.43 6.03
N LEU A 145 19.58 4.46 5.39
CA LEU A 145 19.10 3.38 4.53
C LEU A 145 20.02 3.17 3.32
N ALA A 146 20.43 4.24 2.65
CA ALA A 146 21.35 4.18 1.52
C ALA A 146 22.68 3.49 1.89
N LEU A 147 23.27 3.91 3.02
CA LEU A 147 24.51 3.32 3.53
C LEU A 147 24.32 1.87 3.97
N ALA A 148 23.20 1.55 4.62
CA ALA A 148 22.90 0.19 5.07
C ALA A 148 22.72 -0.76 3.88
N ILE A 149 22.02 -0.34 2.82
CA ILE A 149 21.89 -1.13 1.58
C ILE A 149 23.25 -1.34 0.91
N GLY A 150 24.06 -0.28 0.76
CA GLY A 150 25.38 -0.38 0.15
C GLY A 150 26.32 -1.30 0.93
N ALA A 151 26.37 -1.15 2.25
CA ALA A 151 27.19 -2.00 3.11
C ALA A 151 26.71 -3.46 3.11
N ALA A 152 25.40 -3.69 3.19
CA ALA A 152 24.84 -5.04 3.28
C ALA A 152 24.96 -5.82 1.97
N THR A 153 24.75 -5.18 0.83
CA THR A 153 24.95 -5.83 -0.49
C THR A 153 26.42 -6.07 -0.81
N THR A 154 27.32 -5.19 -0.36
CA THR A 154 28.77 -5.46 -0.44
C THR A 154 29.12 -6.68 0.42
N ALA A 155 28.50 -6.81 1.61
CA ALA A 155 28.72 -7.94 2.51
C ALA A 155 28.17 -9.28 1.98
N THR A 156 27.18 -9.27 1.08
CA THR A 156 26.70 -10.47 0.40
C THR A 156 27.54 -10.86 -0.82
N GLY A 157 28.63 -10.12 -1.11
CA GLY A 157 29.58 -10.44 -2.19
C GLY A 157 29.43 -9.61 -3.47
N LEU A 158 28.48 -8.67 -3.53
CA LEU A 158 28.29 -7.81 -4.71
C LEU A 158 29.37 -6.70 -4.81
N PRO A 159 29.66 -6.19 -6.02
CA PRO A 159 30.65 -5.12 -6.20
C PRO A 159 30.30 -3.85 -5.43
N ALA A 160 31.23 -3.39 -4.58
CA ALA A 160 31.01 -2.24 -3.70
C ALA A 160 30.54 -0.94 -4.41
N PRO A 161 31.12 -0.53 -5.58
CA PRO A 161 30.67 0.69 -6.26
C PRO A 161 29.17 0.65 -6.61
N GLY A 162 28.72 -0.41 -7.28
CA GLY A 162 27.31 -0.57 -7.65
C GLY A 162 26.40 -0.76 -6.44
N SER A 163 26.88 -1.42 -5.38
CA SER A 163 26.16 -1.53 -4.10
C SER A 163 25.85 -0.17 -3.48
N PHE A 164 26.84 0.74 -3.42
CA PHE A 164 26.62 2.10 -2.93
C PHE A 164 25.82 2.96 -3.91
N ALA A 165 25.92 2.73 -5.23
CA ALA A 165 25.08 3.38 -6.22
C ALA A 165 23.59 3.00 -6.06
N LEU A 166 23.29 1.71 -5.83
CA LEU A 166 21.95 1.23 -5.52
C LEU A 166 21.40 1.87 -4.25
N GLY A 167 22.20 1.88 -3.17
CA GLY A 167 21.85 2.55 -1.93
C GLY A 167 21.57 4.05 -2.14
N ALA A 168 22.42 4.74 -2.88
CA ALA A 168 22.28 6.16 -3.17
C ALA A 168 21.02 6.46 -4.01
N ALA A 169 20.69 5.63 -5.00
CA ALA A 169 19.45 5.74 -5.77
C ALA A 169 18.21 5.66 -4.89
N VAL A 170 18.15 4.65 -4.01
CA VAL A 170 17.06 4.47 -3.04
C VAL A 170 16.95 5.68 -2.11
N GLY A 171 18.08 6.11 -1.52
CA GLY A 171 18.12 7.25 -0.62
C GLY A 171 17.69 8.56 -1.29
N ALA A 172 18.15 8.80 -2.52
CA ALA A 172 17.80 9.98 -3.31
C ALA A 172 16.30 10.01 -3.65
N CYS A 173 15.70 8.87 -4.00
CA CYS A 173 14.25 8.76 -4.19
C CYS A 173 13.49 9.12 -2.89
N GLY A 174 13.92 8.58 -1.75
CA GLY A 174 13.36 8.92 -0.43
C GLY A 174 13.47 10.41 -0.08
N LEU A 175 14.55 11.08 -0.48
CA LEU A 175 14.72 12.54 -0.31
C LEU A 175 13.74 13.34 -1.16
N VAL A 176 13.47 12.93 -2.41
CA VAL A 176 12.42 13.58 -3.22
C VAL A 176 11.06 13.46 -2.53
N PHE A 177 10.71 12.26 -2.03
CA PHE A 177 9.46 12.07 -1.28
C PHE A 177 9.44 12.79 0.07
N THR A 178 10.59 13.04 0.69
CA THR A 178 10.71 13.95 1.84
C THR A 178 10.29 15.38 1.45
N GLY A 179 10.78 15.89 0.32
CA GLY A 179 10.40 17.20 -0.23
C GLY A 179 8.92 17.27 -0.63
N ILE A 180 8.41 16.26 -1.34
CA ILE A 180 6.98 16.14 -1.69
C ILE A 180 6.13 16.21 -0.42
N THR A 181 6.50 15.45 0.62
CA THR A 181 5.75 15.43 1.87
C THR A 181 5.83 16.78 2.59
N ALA A 182 6.98 17.46 2.56
CA ALA A 182 7.15 18.79 3.13
C ALA A 182 6.21 19.84 2.49
N VAL A 183 5.87 19.68 1.21
CA VAL A 183 4.84 20.47 0.51
C VAL A 183 3.43 20.01 0.90
N ALA A 184 3.18 18.70 0.87
CA ALA A 184 1.85 18.12 1.13
C ALA A 184 1.31 18.41 2.53
N VAL A 185 2.19 18.46 3.55
CA VAL A 185 1.82 18.83 4.93
C VAL A 185 1.38 20.29 5.08
N GLN A 186 1.72 21.16 4.12
CA GLN A 186 1.20 22.54 4.07
C GLN A 186 -0.13 22.62 3.33
N ALA A 187 -0.36 21.72 2.38
CA ALA A 187 -1.55 21.73 1.53
C ALA A 187 -2.82 21.33 2.32
N THR A 188 -2.74 20.35 3.21
CA THR A 188 -3.92 19.80 3.91
C THR A 188 -3.85 20.02 5.42
N GLY A 189 -5.01 20.20 6.06
CA GLY A 189 -5.11 20.34 7.52
C GLY A 189 -5.12 19.01 8.29
N HIS A 190 -5.09 17.86 7.61
CA HIS A 190 -5.26 16.54 8.22
C HIS A 190 -4.17 15.58 7.75
N THR A 191 -3.61 14.79 8.66
CA THR A 191 -2.54 13.83 8.38
C THR A 191 -2.95 12.79 7.35
N ARG A 192 -4.22 12.34 7.38
CA ARG A 192 -4.76 11.41 6.38
C ARG A 192 -4.76 12.00 4.96
N GLY A 193 -4.98 13.31 4.84
CA GLY A 193 -4.92 14.02 3.56
C GLY A 193 -3.51 14.05 2.97
N VAL A 194 -2.50 14.22 3.83
CA VAL A 194 -1.08 14.14 3.45
C VAL A 194 -0.76 12.76 2.88
N TYR A 195 -1.11 11.68 3.60
CA TYR A 195 -0.86 10.31 3.13
C TYR A 195 -1.54 10.02 1.79
N GLY A 196 -2.80 10.46 1.62
CA GLY A 196 -3.52 10.31 0.36
C GLY A 196 -2.86 11.04 -0.81
N LEU A 197 -2.39 12.29 -0.60
CA LEU A 197 -1.72 13.07 -1.64
C LEU A 197 -0.36 12.49 -2.02
N VAL A 198 0.48 12.19 -1.04
CA VAL A 198 1.84 11.69 -1.29
C VAL A 198 1.80 10.27 -1.85
N GLY A 199 0.93 9.39 -1.32
CA GLY A 199 0.72 8.05 -1.86
C GLY A 199 0.13 8.06 -3.27
N GLY A 200 -0.82 8.96 -3.55
CA GLY A 200 -1.35 9.15 -4.90
C GLY A 200 -0.29 9.64 -5.88
N LEU A 201 0.56 10.59 -5.47
CA LEU A 201 1.66 11.06 -6.31
C LEU A 201 2.72 9.96 -6.54
N PHE A 202 2.99 9.12 -5.54
CA PHE A 202 3.84 7.93 -5.72
C PHE A 202 3.25 6.99 -6.77
N ALA A 203 1.95 6.66 -6.67
CA ALA A 203 1.29 5.78 -7.63
C ALA A 203 1.33 6.35 -9.05
N VAL A 204 1.05 7.64 -9.23
CA VAL A 204 1.14 8.31 -10.54
C VAL A 204 2.58 8.27 -11.05
N ALA A 205 3.57 8.59 -10.22
CA ALA A 205 4.97 8.52 -10.59
C ALA A 205 5.40 7.10 -10.99
N PHE A 206 4.91 6.08 -10.30
CA PHE A 206 5.18 4.68 -10.61
C PHE A 206 4.60 4.28 -11.97
N VAL A 207 3.36 4.67 -12.27
CA VAL A 207 2.70 4.39 -13.55
C VAL A 207 3.38 5.13 -14.71
N LEU A 208 3.69 6.42 -14.53
CA LEU A 208 4.40 7.20 -15.56
C LEU A 208 5.78 6.61 -15.86
N ARG A 209 6.49 6.17 -14.81
CA ARG A 209 7.74 5.44 -14.99
C ARG A 209 7.52 4.15 -15.78
N ALA A 210 6.57 3.30 -15.37
CA ALA A 210 6.30 2.03 -16.03
C ALA A 210 5.98 2.22 -17.53
N ILE A 211 5.11 3.17 -17.87
CA ILE A 211 4.81 3.51 -19.28
C ILE A 211 6.07 3.90 -20.03
N GLY A 212 6.88 4.79 -19.43
CA GLY A 212 8.10 5.25 -20.06
C GLY A 212 9.14 4.14 -20.26
N ASP A 213 9.26 3.21 -19.32
CA ASP A 213 10.21 2.09 -19.40
C ASP A 213 9.78 1.06 -20.45
N ILE A 214 8.47 0.80 -20.59
CA ILE A 214 7.90 -0.09 -21.61
C ILE A 214 8.08 0.52 -23.01
N GLU A 215 7.74 1.80 -23.18
CA GLU A 215 7.82 2.48 -24.48
C GLU A 215 9.25 2.95 -24.83
N GLY A 216 10.18 2.96 -23.86
CA GLY A 216 11.54 3.46 -24.03
C GLY A 216 11.60 4.96 -24.33
N ASN A 217 10.70 5.76 -23.75
CA ASN A 217 10.50 7.18 -24.12
C ASN A 217 10.83 8.17 -22.98
N TRP A 218 10.65 9.46 -23.24
CA TRP A 218 10.98 10.52 -22.28
C TRP A 218 10.09 10.56 -21.03
N VAL A 219 8.95 9.84 -21.00
CA VAL A 219 7.99 9.85 -19.88
C VAL A 219 8.62 9.34 -18.58
N VAL A 220 9.63 8.46 -18.65
CA VAL A 220 10.42 8.02 -17.47
C VAL A 220 10.97 9.21 -16.69
N TRP A 221 11.40 10.26 -17.40
CA TRP A 221 11.97 11.48 -16.81
C TRP A 221 10.94 12.39 -16.15
N THR A 222 9.66 12.03 -16.14
CA THR A 222 8.64 12.72 -15.34
C THR A 222 8.49 12.11 -13.93
N SER A 223 9.13 10.97 -13.68
CA SER A 223 9.03 10.23 -12.43
C SER A 223 10.31 10.29 -11.61
N PRO A 224 10.27 10.67 -10.33
CA PRO A 224 11.42 10.58 -9.45
C PRO A 224 11.90 9.14 -9.19
N ILE A 225 11.04 8.15 -9.44
CA ILE A 225 11.41 6.73 -9.39
C ILE A 225 12.29 6.40 -10.61
N GLY A 226 11.89 6.88 -11.79
CA GLY A 226 12.66 6.74 -13.03
C GLY A 226 14.04 7.39 -12.94
N TRP A 227 14.14 8.60 -12.36
CA TRP A 227 15.43 9.26 -12.14
C TRP A 227 16.37 8.43 -11.26
N ALA A 228 15.84 7.87 -10.17
CA ALA A 228 16.63 7.03 -9.29
C ALA A 228 17.10 5.74 -9.99
N GLN A 229 16.23 5.10 -10.80
CA GLN A 229 16.58 3.89 -11.55
C GLN A 229 17.53 4.14 -12.73
N ALA A 230 17.53 5.35 -13.31
CA ALA A 230 18.50 5.76 -14.33
C ALA A 230 19.96 5.83 -13.82
N THR A 231 20.20 5.58 -12.52
CA THR A 231 21.55 5.38 -11.98
C THR A 231 22.20 4.10 -12.54
N HIS A 232 21.39 3.12 -12.95
CA HIS A 232 21.84 1.81 -13.43
C HIS A 232 22.98 1.19 -12.58
N PRO A 233 22.68 0.83 -11.31
CA PRO A 233 23.68 0.25 -10.42
C PRO A 233 24.27 -1.04 -11.01
N PHE A 234 25.58 -1.24 -10.84
CA PHE A 234 26.34 -2.40 -11.32
C PHE A 234 26.58 -2.45 -12.84
N THR A 235 26.17 -1.42 -13.59
CA THR A 235 26.57 -1.24 -15.01
C THR A 235 27.33 0.06 -15.20
N ASP A 236 26.61 1.19 -15.23
CA ASP A 236 27.16 2.52 -15.53
C ASP A 236 27.41 3.35 -14.27
N ASP A 237 26.73 3.02 -13.15
CA ASP A 237 26.76 3.75 -11.88
C ASP A 237 26.62 5.28 -12.06
N ALA A 238 25.69 5.67 -12.94
CA ALA A 238 25.50 7.04 -13.37
C ALA A 238 25.05 7.95 -12.21
N VAL A 239 25.91 8.86 -11.76
CA VAL A 239 25.61 9.76 -10.63
C VAL A 239 24.78 10.98 -11.01
N VAL A 240 24.68 11.31 -12.29
CA VAL A 240 24.00 12.52 -12.77
C VAL A 240 22.49 12.54 -12.42
N PRO A 241 21.73 11.44 -12.59
CA PRO A 241 20.33 11.39 -12.17
C PRO A 241 20.13 11.61 -10.66
N LEU A 242 21.11 11.22 -9.83
CA LEU A 242 21.06 11.47 -8.38
C LEU A 242 21.11 12.98 -8.08
N LEU A 243 21.88 13.76 -8.84
CA LEU A 243 21.93 15.22 -8.69
C LEU A 243 20.57 15.86 -9.00
N LEU A 244 19.83 15.34 -10.00
CA LEU A 244 18.47 15.77 -10.30
C LEU A 244 17.53 15.51 -9.11
N CYS A 245 17.57 14.31 -8.53
CA CYS A 245 16.81 13.97 -7.33
C CYS A 245 17.12 14.93 -6.17
N LEU A 246 18.40 15.21 -5.91
CA LEU A 246 18.82 16.12 -4.85
C LEU A 246 18.36 17.56 -5.11
N ALA A 247 18.48 18.05 -6.34
CA ALA A 247 18.04 19.39 -6.73
C ALA A 247 16.52 19.56 -6.56
N VAL A 248 15.73 18.59 -7.02
CA VAL A 248 14.27 18.61 -6.89
C VAL A 248 13.85 18.48 -5.43
N ALA A 249 14.49 17.60 -4.65
CA ALA A 249 14.23 17.46 -3.22
C ALA A 249 14.48 18.80 -2.48
N ALA A 250 15.60 19.47 -2.76
CA ALA A 250 15.91 20.78 -2.18
C ALA A 250 14.88 21.84 -2.59
N ALA A 251 14.52 21.91 -3.87
CA ALA A 251 13.52 22.84 -4.38
C ALA A 251 12.14 22.63 -3.72
N LEU A 252 11.71 21.38 -3.53
CA LEU A 252 10.46 21.04 -2.85
C LEU A 252 10.50 21.38 -1.36
N VAL A 253 11.62 21.16 -0.68
CA VAL A 253 11.79 21.57 0.73
C VAL A 253 11.69 23.09 0.86
N VAL A 254 12.36 23.85 -0.02
CA VAL A 254 12.27 25.32 -0.07
C VAL A 254 10.83 25.76 -0.34
N ALA A 255 10.14 25.12 -1.29
CA ALA A 255 8.73 25.36 -1.55
C ALA A 255 7.87 25.06 -0.31
N GLY A 256 8.15 23.99 0.42
CA GLY A 256 7.48 23.64 1.67
C GLY A 256 7.61 24.74 2.73
N PHE A 257 8.80 25.33 2.90
CA PHE A 257 8.98 26.50 3.79
C PHE A 257 8.22 27.74 3.29
N ALA A 258 8.30 28.05 1.99
CA ALA A 258 7.58 29.19 1.41
C ALA A 258 6.06 29.06 1.54
N LEU A 259 5.52 27.84 1.45
CA LEU A 259 4.10 27.55 1.65
C LEU A 259 3.70 27.59 3.13
N LEU A 260 4.57 27.10 4.02
CA LEU A 260 4.40 27.24 5.47
C LEU A 260 4.26 28.71 5.88
N ASP A 261 5.00 29.62 5.22
CA ASP A 261 4.94 31.04 5.51
C ASP A 261 3.61 31.71 5.15
N ARG A 262 2.88 31.13 4.18
CA ARG A 262 1.61 31.66 3.65
C ARG A 262 0.37 31.09 4.33
N ARG A 263 0.51 30.11 5.24
CA ARG A 263 -0.62 29.49 5.94
C ARG A 263 -0.65 29.81 7.42
N ASP A 264 -1.85 29.83 7.98
CA ASP A 264 -2.07 29.93 9.41
C ASP A 264 -1.94 28.57 10.09
N LEU A 265 -1.63 28.59 11.40
CA LEU A 265 -1.53 27.39 12.21
C LEU A 265 -2.88 26.68 12.30
N GLY A 266 -2.87 25.35 12.30
CA GLY A 266 -4.07 24.52 12.27
C GLY A 266 -4.68 24.39 10.87
N SER A 267 -4.50 25.40 10.01
CA SER A 267 -5.05 25.44 8.65
C SER A 267 -4.14 24.79 7.61
N GLY A 268 -4.73 24.18 6.57
CA GLY A 268 -4.03 23.84 5.32
C GLY A 268 -4.35 24.87 4.24
N LEU A 269 -3.48 25.00 3.23
CA LEU A 269 -3.71 25.90 2.10
C LEU A 269 -4.95 25.52 1.27
N LEU A 270 -5.26 24.22 1.19
CA LEU A 270 -6.53 23.73 0.66
C LEU A 270 -7.59 23.90 1.74
N GLN A 271 -8.18 25.09 1.76
CA GLN A 271 -9.28 25.39 2.65
C GLN A 271 -10.48 24.48 2.35
N PRO A 272 -11.19 23.99 3.39
CA PRO A 272 -12.46 23.31 3.20
C PRO A 272 -13.38 24.22 2.39
N ARG A 273 -13.83 23.75 1.22
CA ARG A 273 -14.82 24.50 0.44
C ARG A 273 -16.06 24.72 1.31
N PRO A 274 -16.64 25.93 1.33
CA PRO A 274 -17.95 26.15 1.93
C PRO A 274 -18.88 25.06 1.40
N GLY A 275 -19.47 24.29 2.31
CA GLY A 275 -20.42 23.26 1.95
C GLY A 275 -21.58 23.85 1.14
N ARG A 276 -22.38 22.99 0.52
CA ARG A 276 -23.62 23.47 -0.10
C ARG A 276 -24.48 24.18 0.97
N PRO A 277 -25.15 25.30 0.63
CA PRO A 277 -26.01 26.03 1.57
C PRO A 277 -27.12 25.15 2.15
N ALA A 278 -27.59 24.18 1.37
CA ALA A 278 -28.52 23.15 1.81
C ALA A 278 -27.87 21.76 1.72
N ALA A 279 -28.06 20.97 2.77
CA ALA A 279 -27.70 19.56 2.77
C ALA A 279 -28.50 18.79 1.70
N ARG A 280 -27.87 17.81 1.05
CA ARG A 280 -28.58 16.89 0.14
C ARG A 280 -29.55 16.04 0.97
N ARG A 281 -30.73 15.72 0.41
CA ARG A 281 -31.73 14.85 1.06
C ARG A 281 -31.16 13.51 1.53
N THR A 282 -30.13 12.98 0.87
CA THR A 282 -29.47 11.73 1.28
C THR A 282 -28.87 11.81 2.68
N LEU A 283 -28.42 12.99 3.14
CA LEU A 283 -27.87 13.20 4.49
C LEU A 283 -28.93 13.21 5.60
N LEU A 284 -30.21 13.14 5.25
CA LEU A 284 -31.29 12.93 6.22
C LEU A 284 -31.39 11.47 6.67
N SER A 285 -30.61 10.57 6.06
CA SER A 285 -30.57 9.16 6.41
C SER A 285 -29.20 8.76 6.97
N PRO A 286 -29.14 7.82 7.94
CA PRO A 286 -27.89 7.26 8.43
C PRO A 286 -27.04 6.64 7.31
N LEU A 287 -27.69 6.02 6.32
CA LEU A 287 -27.02 5.44 5.17
C LEU A 287 -26.33 6.49 4.30
N GLY A 288 -26.99 7.60 3.99
CA GLY A 288 -26.38 8.64 3.18
C GLY A 288 -25.22 9.34 3.90
N LEU A 289 -25.25 9.43 5.23
CA LEU A 289 -24.10 9.88 6.02
C LEU A 289 -22.96 8.85 5.98
N ALA A 290 -23.25 7.57 6.21
CA ALA A 290 -22.27 6.49 6.15
C ALA A 290 -21.56 6.44 4.79
N VAL A 291 -22.31 6.49 3.68
CA VAL A 291 -21.76 6.57 2.32
C VAL A 291 -20.84 7.78 2.16
N ARG A 292 -21.24 8.96 2.67
CA ARG A 292 -20.40 10.17 2.59
C ARG A 292 -19.10 10.02 3.37
N LEU A 293 -19.12 9.39 4.54
CA LEU A 293 -17.93 9.14 5.35
C LEU A 293 -17.00 8.16 4.62
N HIS A 294 -17.55 7.06 4.12
CA HIS A 294 -16.80 5.97 3.49
C HIS A 294 -16.28 6.27 2.10
N ARG A 295 -16.91 7.19 1.34
CA ARG A 295 -16.62 7.44 -0.08
C ARG A 295 -15.13 7.51 -0.44
N GLY A 296 -14.33 8.19 0.38
CA GLY A 296 -12.90 8.38 0.09
C GLY A 296 -12.13 7.07 0.22
N ALA A 297 -12.43 6.28 1.25
CA ALA A 297 -11.83 4.98 1.44
C ALA A 297 -12.32 3.99 0.37
N LEU A 298 -13.62 3.96 0.09
CA LEU A 298 -14.19 3.10 -0.96
C LEU A 298 -13.53 3.38 -2.31
N ILE A 299 -13.45 4.63 -2.75
CA ILE A 299 -12.79 4.99 -4.02
C ILE A 299 -11.33 4.54 -4.00
N ALA A 300 -10.57 4.83 -2.94
CA ALA A 300 -9.15 4.48 -2.87
C ALA A 300 -8.92 2.96 -2.95
N TRP A 301 -9.70 2.17 -2.22
CA TRP A 301 -9.59 0.71 -2.23
C TRP A 301 -10.06 0.10 -3.54
N THR A 302 -11.18 0.56 -4.11
CA THR A 302 -11.67 0.08 -5.40
C THR A 302 -10.70 0.41 -6.53
N VAL A 303 -10.10 1.62 -6.54
CA VAL A 303 -9.07 1.98 -7.52
C VAL A 303 -7.81 1.15 -7.31
N GLY A 304 -7.35 0.98 -6.07
CA GLY A 304 -6.16 0.18 -5.77
C GLY A 304 -6.31 -1.29 -6.20
N LEU A 305 -7.43 -1.92 -5.87
CA LEU A 305 -7.71 -3.31 -6.26
C LEU A 305 -8.00 -3.46 -7.76
N GLY A 306 -8.60 -2.45 -8.39
CA GLY A 306 -8.73 -2.40 -9.86
C GLY A 306 -7.38 -2.30 -10.56
N LEU A 307 -6.48 -1.43 -10.09
CA LEU A 307 -5.11 -1.35 -10.61
C LEU A 307 -4.35 -2.65 -10.40
N LEU A 308 -4.53 -3.30 -9.24
CA LEU A 308 -3.95 -4.61 -8.98
C LEU A 308 -4.48 -5.67 -9.95
N GLY A 309 -5.78 -5.64 -10.29
CA GLY A 309 -6.37 -6.50 -11.32
C GLY A 309 -5.77 -6.25 -12.71
N VAL A 310 -5.48 -5.00 -13.09
CA VAL A 310 -4.75 -4.70 -14.33
C VAL A 310 -3.36 -5.35 -14.31
N VAL A 311 -2.61 -5.19 -13.22
CA VAL A 311 -1.26 -5.74 -13.08
C VAL A 311 -1.28 -7.28 -13.13
N TYR A 312 -2.16 -7.92 -12.35
CA TYR A 312 -2.26 -9.37 -12.33
C TYR A 312 -2.72 -9.94 -13.67
N GLY A 313 -3.68 -9.28 -14.33
CA GLY A 313 -4.08 -9.65 -15.69
C GLY A 313 -2.95 -9.54 -16.69
N ALA A 314 -2.12 -8.50 -16.60
CA ALA A 314 -0.98 -8.31 -17.50
C ALA A 314 0.09 -9.40 -17.31
N LEU A 315 0.39 -9.73 -16.04
CA LEU A 315 1.35 -10.77 -15.68
C LEU A 315 0.92 -12.20 -16.05
N ALA A 316 -0.36 -12.43 -16.38
CA ALA A 316 -0.82 -13.75 -16.82
C ALA A 316 -0.13 -14.19 -18.12
N GLU A 317 0.12 -13.26 -19.05
CA GLU A 317 0.91 -13.51 -20.27
C GLU A 317 2.39 -13.79 -19.95
N SER A 318 2.91 -13.23 -18.85
CA SER A 318 4.21 -13.63 -18.34
C SER A 318 4.22 -15.08 -17.91
N VAL A 319 3.20 -15.57 -17.20
CA VAL A 319 3.15 -16.99 -16.82
C VAL A 319 3.13 -17.88 -18.08
N GLU A 320 2.34 -17.50 -19.09
CA GLU A 320 2.22 -18.21 -20.35
C GLU A 320 3.56 -18.29 -21.11
N THR A 321 4.25 -17.17 -21.27
CA THR A 321 5.51 -17.09 -22.01
C THR A 321 6.70 -17.65 -21.24
N LEU A 322 6.82 -17.36 -19.93
CA LEU A 322 7.97 -17.76 -19.12
C LEU A 322 7.97 -19.26 -18.79
N ILE A 323 6.79 -19.85 -18.57
CA ILE A 323 6.67 -21.27 -18.20
C ILE A 323 6.36 -22.13 -19.42
N GLY A 324 5.50 -21.67 -20.34
CA GLY A 324 5.12 -22.45 -21.52
C GLY A 324 6.27 -22.74 -22.49
N GLU A 325 7.29 -21.89 -22.52
CA GLU A 325 8.49 -22.10 -23.34
C GLU A 325 9.61 -22.88 -22.62
N ASN A 326 9.43 -23.23 -21.33
CA ASN A 326 10.44 -23.88 -20.50
C ASN A 326 9.99 -25.28 -20.07
N GLU A 327 10.42 -26.30 -20.83
CA GLU A 327 10.10 -27.70 -20.57
C GLU A 327 10.53 -28.18 -19.17
N GLU A 328 11.64 -27.65 -18.62
CA GLU A 328 12.09 -28.00 -17.27
C GLU A 328 11.16 -27.43 -16.19
N ALA A 329 10.61 -26.23 -16.41
CA ALA A 329 9.64 -25.62 -15.50
C ALA A 329 8.30 -26.36 -15.55
N LEU A 330 7.84 -26.80 -16.73
CA LEU A 330 6.63 -27.61 -16.88
C LEU A 330 6.76 -28.97 -16.18
N ALA A 331 7.90 -29.64 -16.32
CA ALA A 331 8.19 -30.90 -15.65
C ALA A 331 8.13 -30.79 -14.11
N LEU A 332 8.53 -29.62 -13.57
CA LEU A 332 8.47 -29.31 -12.14
C LEU A 332 7.03 -29.25 -11.58
N PHE A 333 6.05 -28.93 -12.43
CA PHE A 333 4.63 -28.91 -12.08
C PHE A 333 3.87 -30.18 -12.51
N GLY A 334 4.58 -31.19 -13.04
CA GLY A 334 3.97 -32.45 -13.48
C GLY A 334 3.35 -32.40 -14.87
N ASP A 335 3.93 -31.62 -15.78
CA ASP A 335 3.48 -31.40 -17.17
C ASP A 335 2.02 -30.93 -17.31
N PRO A 336 1.58 -29.88 -16.57
CA PRO A 336 0.26 -29.31 -16.76
C PRO A 336 0.17 -28.54 -18.08
N ASP A 337 -1.04 -28.40 -18.62
CA ASP A 337 -1.28 -27.48 -19.73
C ASP A 337 -0.97 -26.04 -19.28
N VAL A 338 -0.36 -25.23 -20.15
CA VAL A 338 0.00 -23.83 -19.86
C VAL A 338 -1.22 -23.02 -19.41
N ASP A 339 -2.39 -23.27 -20.00
CA ASP A 339 -3.65 -22.64 -19.60
C ASP A 339 -4.02 -22.95 -18.14
N GLN A 340 -3.76 -24.16 -17.65
CA GLN A 340 -4.01 -24.52 -16.25
C GLN A 340 -3.08 -23.77 -15.31
N LEU A 341 -1.82 -23.54 -15.69
CA LEU A 341 -0.88 -22.74 -14.91
C LEU A 341 -1.31 -21.26 -14.83
N VAL A 342 -1.78 -20.70 -15.95
CA VAL A 342 -2.33 -19.34 -15.98
C VAL A 342 -3.57 -19.25 -15.11
N ASP A 343 -4.46 -20.24 -15.19
CA ASP A 343 -5.69 -20.29 -14.38
C ASP A 343 -5.40 -20.46 -12.89
N ALA A 344 -4.39 -21.26 -12.51
CA ALA A 344 -3.92 -21.40 -11.13
C ALA A 344 -3.33 -20.08 -10.58
N TYR A 345 -2.51 -19.40 -11.40
CA TYR A 345 -1.98 -18.08 -11.08
C TYR A 345 -3.10 -17.04 -10.88
N LEU A 346 -4.08 -16.99 -11.78
CA LEU A 346 -5.23 -16.08 -11.68
C LEU A 346 -6.10 -16.40 -10.46
N GLY A 347 -6.33 -17.67 -10.15
CA GLY A 347 -7.06 -18.07 -8.95
C GLY A 347 -6.36 -17.65 -7.66
N THR A 348 -5.04 -17.86 -7.59
CA THR A 348 -4.22 -17.45 -6.45
C THR A 348 -4.20 -15.94 -6.27
N THR A 349 -4.08 -15.18 -7.37
CA THR A 349 -4.09 -13.71 -7.31
C THR A 349 -5.46 -13.15 -6.92
N PHE A 350 -6.57 -13.80 -7.27
CA PHE A 350 -7.89 -13.45 -6.75
C PHE A 350 -8.04 -13.76 -5.26
N ALA A 351 -7.46 -14.86 -4.75
CA ALA A 351 -7.41 -15.14 -3.31
C ALA A 351 -6.66 -14.04 -2.54
N VAL A 352 -5.51 -13.59 -3.06
CA VAL A 352 -4.76 -12.46 -2.50
C VAL A 352 -5.56 -11.16 -2.57
N THR A 353 -6.25 -10.91 -3.69
CA THR A 353 -7.13 -9.74 -3.85
C THR A 353 -8.29 -9.76 -2.85
N ALA A 354 -8.85 -10.95 -2.56
CA ALA A 354 -9.90 -11.14 -1.55
C ALA A 354 -9.40 -10.87 -0.12
N LEU A 355 -8.15 -11.21 0.21
CA LEU A 355 -7.53 -10.83 1.48
C LEU A 355 -7.44 -9.30 1.63
N LEU A 356 -7.03 -8.60 0.57
CA LEU A 356 -6.96 -7.14 0.56
C LEU A 356 -8.36 -6.51 0.64
N ALA A 357 -9.35 -7.07 -0.05
CA ALA A 357 -10.75 -6.66 0.08
C ALA A 357 -11.32 -6.92 1.49
N SER A 358 -10.85 -7.96 2.17
CA SER A 358 -11.16 -8.22 3.58
C SER A 358 -10.58 -7.16 4.50
N ALA A 359 -9.34 -6.71 4.25
CA ALA A 359 -8.75 -5.58 4.96
C ALA A 359 -9.55 -4.28 4.76
N TYR A 360 -10.06 -4.02 3.55
CA TYR A 360 -11.01 -2.93 3.30
C TYR A 360 -12.28 -3.09 4.15
N ALA A 361 -12.92 -4.27 4.10
CA ALA A 361 -14.17 -4.52 4.81
C ALA A 361 -14.01 -4.33 6.33
N VAL A 362 -12.92 -4.84 6.91
CA VAL A 362 -12.55 -4.64 8.32
C VAL A 362 -12.33 -3.15 8.62
N SER A 363 -11.58 -2.44 7.77
CA SER A 363 -11.35 -0.99 7.93
C SER A 363 -12.65 -0.19 7.88
N ALA A 364 -13.58 -0.57 6.99
CA ALA A 364 -14.88 0.07 6.86
C ALA A 364 -15.78 -0.20 8.09
N VAL A 365 -15.78 -1.42 8.62
CA VAL A 365 -16.50 -1.75 9.86
C VAL A 365 -15.92 -0.98 11.05
N LEU A 366 -14.60 -1.02 11.23
CA LEU A 366 -13.91 -0.34 12.34
C LEU A 366 -13.99 1.19 12.26
N ARG A 367 -14.39 1.75 11.12
CA ARG A 367 -14.70 3.17 11.04
C ARG A 367 -15.90 3.54 11.93
N ALA A 368 -16.91 2.67 12.02
CA ALA A 368 -18.02 2.89 12.95
C ALA A 368 -17.52 2.93 14.39
N ARG A 369 -16.59 2.04 14.77
CA ARG A 369 -15.90 2.09 16.06
C ARG A 369 -15.17 3.41 16.28
N GLY A 370 -14.47 3.91 15.26
CA GLY A 370 -13.79 5.20 15.33
C GLY A 370 -14.76 6.36 15.64
N GLU A 371 -15.91 6.38 14.98
CA GLU A 371 -16.96 7.37 15.27
C GLU A 371 -17.56 7.22 16.68
N GLU A 372 -17.61 6.00 17.22
CA GLU A 372 -17.99 5.77 18.62
C GLU A 372 -16.92 6.27 19.60
N SER A 373 -15.65 5.91 19.39
CA SER A 373 -14.56 6.29 20.29
C SER A 373 -14.14 7.76 20.26
N GLU A 374 -14.55 8.49 19.22
CA GLU A 374 -14.35 9.94 19.08
C GLU A 374 -15.61 10.73 19.51
N ASP A 375 -16.55 10.09 20.23
CA ASP A 375 -17.83 10.62 20.74
C ASP A 375 -18.78 11.21 19.68
N ARG A 376 -18.51 10.98 18.39
CA ARG A 376 -19.35 11.46 17.28
C ARG A 376 -20.63 10.66 17.13
N ALA A 377 -20.60 9.37 17.48
CA ALA A 377 -21.77 8.51 17.41
C ALA A 377 -22.88 8.96 18.38
N GLU A 378 -22.51 9.53 19.53
CA GLU A 378 -23.45 9.98 20.55
C GLU A 378 -24.40 11.07 20.01
N VAL A 379 -23.86 12.06 19.30
CA VAL A 379 -24.64 13.16 18.71
C VAL A 379 -25.72 12.64 17.77
N LEU A 380 -25.43 11.58 17.02
CA LEU A 380 -26.39 10.97 16.09
C LEU A 380 -27.41 10.08 16.82
N LEU A 381 -26.96 9.31 17.80
CA LEU A 381 -27.82 8.37 18.55
C LEU A 381 -28.72 9.07 19.57
N ALA A 382 -28.44 10.34 19.90
CA ALA A 382 -29.34 11.22 20.64
C ALA A 382 -30.54 11.72 19.79
N THR A 383 -30.52 11.51 18.48
CA THR A 383 -31.65 11.82 17.58
C THR A 383 -32.62 10.62 17.46
N ALA A 384 -33.60 10.69 16.56
CA ALA A 384 -34.50 9.57 16.25
C ALA A 384 -33.81 8.37 15.55
N THR A 385 -32.49 8.41 15.35
CA THR A 385 -31.73 7.35 14.68
C THR A 385 -31.53 6.16 15.60
N SER A 386 -32.04 4.98 15.21
CA SER A 386 -31.82 3.75 15.99
C SER A 386 -30.38 3.23 15.86
N ARG A 387 -29.88 2.56 16.91
CA ARG A 387 -28.57 1.88 16.92
C ARG A 387 -28.39 0.92 15.75
N SER A 388 -29.44 0.16 15.41
CA SER A 388 -29.44 -0.80 14.29
C SER A 388 -29.32 -0.09 12.94
N ALA A 389 -30.05 1.01 12.75
CA ALA A 389 -30.00 1.77 11.51
C ALA A 389 -28.63 2.42 11.31
N TRP A 390 -28.02 2.91 12.39
CA TRP A 390 -26.68 3.48 12.37
C TRP A 390 -25.62 2.44 12.01
N LEU A 391 -25.49 1.36 12.79
CA LEU A 391 -24.47 0.34 12.53
C LEU A 391 -24.74 -0.39 11.21
N GLY A 392 -25.99 -0.76 10.94
CA GLY A 392 -26.39 -1.42 9.69
C GLY A 392 -26.04 -0.59 8.45
N SER A 393 -26.08 0.73 8.54
CA SER A 393 -25.65 1.61 7.44
C SER A 393 -24.14 1.52 7.17
N HIS A 394 -23.30 1.47 8.21
CA HIS A 394 -21.86 1.29 8.03
C HIS A 394 -21.53 -0.11 7.50
N VAL A 395 -22.20 -1.14 8.02
CA VAL A 395 -22.06 -2.52 7.57
C VAL A 395 -22.45 -2.68 6.11
N LEU A 396 -23.59 -2.11 5.69
CA LEU A 396 -24.04 -2.18 4.31
C LEU A 396 -23.01 -1.57 3.35
N VAL A 397 -22.41 -0.44 3.72
CA VAL A 397 -21.35 0.18 2.90
C VAL A 397 -20.10 -0.69 2.86
N ALA A 398 -19.73 -1.36 3.95
CA ALA A 398 -18.60 -2.28 3.97
C ALA A 398 -18.82 -3.50 3.05
N LEU A 399 -19.99 -4.13 3.13
CA LEU A 399 -20.33 -5.32 2.33
C LEU A 399 -20.47 -5.01 0.84
N LEU A 400 -21.22 -3.95 0.49
CA LEU A 400 -21.37 -3.53 -0.90
C LEU A 400 -20.07 -2.96 -1.47
N GLY A 401 -19.29 -2.26 -0.66
CA GLY A 401 -18.00 -1.71 -1.04
C GLY A 401 -16.98 -2.80 -1.36
N SER A 402 -16.92 -3.87 -0.56
CA SER A 402 -15.99 -4.98 -0.80
C SER A 402 -16.41 -5.79 -2.03
N ALA A 403 -17.71 -6.00 -2.23
CA ALA A 403 -18.24 -6.63 -3.44
C ALA A 403 -17.93 -5.81 -4.69
N LEU A 404 -18.12 -4.48 -4.64
CA LEU A 404 -17.75 -3.59 -5.74
C LEU A 404 -16.26 -3.65 -6.04
N ALA A 405 -15.40 -3.67 -5.02
CA ALA A 405 -13.96 -3.73 -5.21
C ALA A 405 -13.51 -5.04 -5.87
N MET A 406 -14.06 -6.18 -5.45
CA MET A 406 -13.81 -7.47 -6.10
C MET A 406 -14.31 -7.50 -7.54
N ALA A 407 -15.52 -6.97 -7.80
CA ALA A 407 -16.06 -6.90 -9.15
C ALA A 407 -15.17 -6.04 -10.06
N VAL A 408 -14.67 -4.89 -9.59
CA VAL A 408 -13.77 -4.03 -10.36
C VAL A 408 -12.41 -4.71 -10.60
N ALA A 409 -11.87 -5.43 -9.62
CA ALA A 409 -10.65 -6.24 -9.81
C ALA A 409 -10.86 -7.34 -10.89
N GLY A 410 -11.99 -8.05 -10.86
CA GLY A 410 -12.35 -9.02 -11.89
C GLY A 410 -12.56 -8.40 -13.27
N VAL A 411 -13.23 -7.24 -13.35
CA VAL A 411 -13.43 -6.51 -14.61
C VAL A 411 -12.08 -6.08 -15.20
N THR A 412 -11.21 -5.48 -14.40
CA THR A 412 -9.90 -4.99 -14.86
C THR A 412 -8.99 -6.14 -15.31
N THR A 413 -8.91 -7.22 -14.53
CA THR A 413 -8.18 -8.45 -14.92
C THR A 413 -8.75 -9.04 -16.21
N GLY A 414 -10.08 -9.15 -16.30
CA GLY A 414 -10.78 -9.70 -17.46
C GLY A 414 -10.65 -8.86 -18.73
N LEU A 415 -10.62 -7.53 -18.61
CA LEU A 415 -10.36 -6.64 -19.74
C LEU A 415 -8.94 -6.82 -20.29
N VAL A 416 -7.94 -6.97 -19.41
CA VAL A 416 -6.56 -7.23 -19.84
C VAL A 416 -6.46 -8.60 -20.50
N ARG A 417 -7.01 -9.66 -19.89
CA ARG A 417 -7.02 -11.01 -20.48
C ARG A 417 -7.76 -11.06 -21.82
N ALA A 418 -8.89 -10.39 -21.94
CA ALA A 418 -9.64 -10.31 -23.21
C ALA A 418 -8.84 -9.57 -24.30
N ALA A 419 -8.05 -8.55 -23.92
CA ALA A 419 -7.18 -7.84 -24.86
C ALA A 419 -5.98 -8.71 -25.31
N GLN A 420 -5.41 -9.52 -24.41
CA GLN A 420 -4.28 -10.41 -24.70
C GLN A 420 -4.70 -11.61 -25.56
N THR A 421 -5.78 -12.29 -25.18
CA THR A 421 -6.23 -13.54 -25.82
C THR A 421 -7.18 -13.33 -27.00
N GLY A 422 -7.77 -12.13 -27.12
CA GLY A 422 -8.86 -11.86 -28.08
C GLY A 422 -10.21 -12.45 -27.67
N GLU A 423 -10.31 -13.14 -26.52
CA GLU A 423 -11.53 -13.81 -26.07
C GLU A 423 -12.38 -12.91 -25.16
N ALA A 424 -13.50 -12.40 -25.68
CA ALA A 424 -14.43 -11.60 -24.88
C ALA A 424 -15.02 -12.37 -23.68
N ALA A 425 -15.08 -13.71 -23.75
CA ALA A 425 -15.54 -14.56 -22.66
C ALA A 425 -14.63 -14.49 -21.41
N ALA A 426 -13.36 -14.13 -21.57
CA ALA A 426 -12.43 -13.95 -20.47
C ALA A 426 -12.94 -12.91 -19.45
N LEU A 427 -13.63 -11.85 -19.90
CA LEU A 427 -14.19 -10.84 -19.01
C LEU A 427 -15.21 -11.45 -18.03
N GLY A 428 -16.16 -12.23 -18.54
CA GLY A 428 -17.17 -12.88 -17.72
C GLY A 428 -16.56 -13.90 -16.76
N ARG A 429 -15.60 -14.70 -17.23
CA ARG A 429 -14.88 -15.68 -16.40
C ARG A 429 -14.15 -15.00 -15.24
N MET A 430 -13.37 -13.96 -15.49
CA MET A 430 -12.60 -13.25 -14.46
C MET A 430 -13.49 -12.50 -13.45
N VAL A 431 -14.60 -11.91 -13.91
CA VAL A 431 -15.57 -11.30 -13.00
C VAL A 431 -16.24 -12.35 -12.12
N GLY A 432 -16.61 -13.50 -12.70
CA GLY A 432 -17.16 -14.63 -11.95
C GLY A 432 -16.19 -15.17 -10.90
N ALA A 433 -14.93 -15.37 -11.28
CA ALA A 433 -13.85 -15.80 -10.39
C ALA A 433 -13.59 -14.80 -9.26
N ALA A 434 -13.57 -13.49 -9.55
CA ALA A 434 -13.37 -12.49 -8.50
C ALA A 434 -14.56 -12.40 -7.53
N VAL A 435 -15.79 -12.49 -8.05
CA VAL A 435 -17.02 -12.34 -7.25
C VAL A 435 -17.31 -13.59 -6.39
N SER A 436 -16.80 -14.78 -6.77
CA SER A 436 -16.95 -16.00 -5.95
C SER A 436 -16.30 -15.86 -4.56
N TYR A 437 -15.30 -14.98 -4.41
CA TYR A 437 -14.66 -14.70 -3.12
C TYR A 437 -15.44 -13.73 -2.23
N VAL A 438 -16.49 -13.05 -2.73
CA VAL A 438 -17.26 -12.06 -1.95
C VAL A 438 -17.87 -12.63 -0.66
N PRO A 439 -18.48 -13.84 -0.65
CA PRO A 439 -18.94 -14.47 0.57
C PRO A 439 -17.83 -14.65 1.63
N ALA A 440 -16.64 -15.06 1.23
CA ALA A 440 -15.50 -15.21 2.15
C ALA A 440 -15.11 -13.85 2.77
N VAL A 441 -15.05 -12.79 1.95
CA VAL A 441 -14.79 -11.42 2.42
C VAL A 441 -15.86 -10.96 3.41
N TRP A 442 -17.13 -11.30 3.18
CA TRP A 442 -18.23 -10.99 4.08
C TRP A 442 -18.17 -11.74 5.40
N VAL A 443 -17.63 -12.96 5.44
CA VAL A 443 -17.35 -13.66 6.71
C VAL A 443 -16.34 -12.86 7.53
N VAL A 444 -15.25 -12.40 6.93
CA VAL A 444 -14.23 -11.58 7.64
C VAL A 444 -14.84 -10.25 8.12
N ALA A 445 -15.67 -9.61 7.30
CA ALA A 445 -16.44 -8.43 7.71
C ALA A 445 -17.38 -8.75 8.89
N GLY A 446 -18.07 -9.89 8.82
CA GLY A 446 -18.93 -10.41 9.89
C GLY A 446 -18.19 -10.61 11.20
N VAL A 447 -16.97 -11.17 11.17
CA VAL A 447 -16.11 -11.30 12.36
C VAL A 447 -15.81 -9.93 12.96
N ALA A 448 -15.45 -8.93 12.15
CA ALA A 448 -15.21 -7.58 12.63
C ALA A 448 -16.47 -6.93 13.25
N VAL A 449 -17.65 -7.17 12.65
CA VAL A 449 -18.94 -6.67 13.16
C VAL A 449 -19.31 -7.36 14.47
N ALA A 450 -19.14 -8.67 14.58
CA ALA A 450 -19.34 -9.45 15.80
C ALA A 450 -18.43 -8.95 16.92
N LEU A 451 -17.13 -8.80 16.64
CA LEU A 451 -16.16 -8.27 17.60
C LEU A 451 -16.49 -6.85 18.04
N PHE A 452 -16.88 -5.97 17.12
CA PHE A 452 -17.26 -4.60 17.45
C PHE A 452 -18.57 -4.53 18.26
N GLY A 453 -19.53 -5.39 17.93
CA GLY A 453 -20.81 -5.47 18.62
C GLY A 453 -20.71 -6.06 20.03
N LEU A 454 -19.85 -7.07 20.23
CA LEU A 454 -19.78 -7.84 21.47
C LEU A 454 -18.59 -7.45 22.36
N LEU A 455 -17.44 -7.14 21.77
CA LEU A 455 -16.17 -6.91 22.47
C LEU A 455 -15.46 -5.63 21.96
N PRO A 456 -16.10 -4.45 22.09
CA PRO A 456 -15.65 -3.23 21.44
C PRO A 456 -14.26 -2.79 21.84
N ARG A 457 -13.72 -3.17 23.01
CA ARG A 457 -12.35 -2.79 23.42
C ARG A 457 -11.27 -3.46 22.57
N VAL A 458 -11.40 -4.75 22.30
CA VAL A 458 -10.39 -5.55 21.56
C VAL A 458 -10.68 -5.65 20.07
N ALA A 459 -11.87 -5.23 19.61
CA ALA A 459 -12.32 -5.45 18.24
C ALA A 459 -11.32 -5.05 17.14
N ALA A 460 -10.63 -3.92 17.26
CA ALA A 460 -9.67 -3.47 16.28
C ALA A 460 -8.44 -4.40 16.21
N ALA A 461 -7.85 -4.72 17.36
CA ALA A 461 -6.72 -5.63 17.42
C ALA A 461 -7.11 -7.03 16.92
N ALA A 462 -8.21 -7.59 17.44
CA ALA A 462 -8.67 -8.93 17.08
C ALA A 462 -9.07 -9.06 15.61
N ALA A 463 -9.75 -8.07 15.03
CA ALA A 463 -10.14 -8.11 13.62
C ALA A 463 -8.91 -8.02 12.69
N TRP A 464 -7.92 -7.18 13.01
CA TRP A 464 -6.68 -7.12 12.25
C TRP A 464 -5.80 -8.36 12.45
N SER A 465 -5.79 -8.96 13.65
CA SER A 465 -5.15 -10.26 13.88
C SER A 465 -5.78 -11.37 13.03
N ALA A 466 -7.11 -11.38 12.88
CA ALA A 466 -7.78 -12.33 12.00
C ALA A 466 -7.36 -12.16 10.53
N VAL A 467 -7.29 -10.92 10.02
CA VAL A 467 -6.76 -10.64 8.66
C VAL A 467 -5.32 -11.13 8.52
N GLY A 468 -4.46 -10.85 9.50
CA GLY A 468 -3.07 -11.31 9.49
C GLY A 468 -2.94 -12.84 9.54
N LEU A 469 -3.80 -13.51 10.31
CA LEU A 469 -3.85 -14.97 10.36
C LEU A 469 -4.31 -15.56 9.03
N PHE A 470 -5.37 -15.03 8.42
CA PHE A 470 -5.84 -15.50 7.11
C PHE A 470 -4.82 -15.26 6.00
N LEU A 471 -4.11 -14.12 6.05
CA LEU A 471 -2.99 -13.84 5.15
C LEU A 471 -1.88 -14.90 5.30
N LEU A 472 -1.49 -15.22 6.54
CA LEU A 472 -0.48 -16.23 6.83
C LEU A 472 -0.90 -17.61 6.31
N ILE A 473 -2.14 -18.01 6.57
CA ILE A 473 -2.69 -19.29 6.11
C ILE A 473 -2.68 -19.34 4.58
N THR A 474 -3.26 -18.34 3.91
CA THR A 474 -3.37 -18.33 2.44
C THR A 474 -2.02 -18.33 1.73
N LEU A 475 -0.97 -17.71 2.30
CA LEU A 475 0.34 -17.65 1.65
C LEU A 475 1.28 -18.81 1.99
N PHE A 476 1.11 -19.44 3.16
CA PHE A 476 2.14 -20.35 3.68
C PHE A 476 1.62 -21.69 4.21
N ALA A 477 0.30 -21.92 4.31
CA ALA A 477 -0.21 -23.18 4.87
C ALA A 477 0.29 -24.41 4.09
N GLU A 478 0.30 -24.34 2.76
CA GLU A 478 0.85 -25.38 1.90
C GLU A 478 2.37 -25.50 2.03
N SER A 479 3.09 -24.37 2.05
CA SER A 479 4.56 -24.37 2.18
C SER A 479 5.06 -24.96 3.50
N PHE A 480 4.26 -24.87 4.56
CA PHE A 480 4.60 -25.42 5.88
C PHE A 480 4.02 -26.81 6.14
N ASP A 481 3.31 -27.40 5.17
CA ASP A 481 2.63 -28.70 5.31
C ASP A 481 1.75 -28.76 6.58
N TRP A 482 0.97 -27.71 6.80
CA TRP A 482 0.12 -27.61 7.99
C TRP A 482 -1.07 -28.57 7.93
N PRO A 483 -1.57 -29.04 9.09
CA PRO A 483 -2.76 -29.88 9.12
C PRO A 483 -3.96 -29.16 8.45
N GLY A 484 -4.76 -29.89 7.66
CA GLY A 484 -5.85 -29.31 6.86
C GLY A 484 -6.84 -28.44 7.64
N TRP A 485 -7.09 -28.75 8.91
CA TRP A 485 -7.97 -27.94 9.77
C TRP A 485 -7.47 -26.49 9.93
N VAL A 486 -6.16 -26.23 9.80
CA VAL A 486 -5.57 -24.90 9.85
C VAL A 486 -5.94 -24.11 8.59
N SER A 487 -5.86 -24.72 7.42
CA SER A 487 -6.32 -24.15 6.16
C SER A 487 -7.82 -23.86 6.19
N ASP A 488 -8.61 -24.76 6.79
CA ASP A 488 -10.07 -24.63 6.92
C ASP A 488 -10.51 -23.45 7.82
N LEU A 489 -9.60 -22.87 8.62
CA LEU A 489 -9.92 -21.67 9.40
C LEU A 489 -10.09 -20.42 8.53
N SER A 490 -9.43 -20.37 7.37
CA SER A 490 -9.51 -19.22 6.47
C SER A 490 -10.81 -19.30 5.66
N PRO A 491 -11.70 -18.30 5.69
CA PRO A 491 -12.89 -18.31 4.84
C PRO A 491 -12.56 -18.36 3.33
N ILE A 492 -11.33 -17.99 2.96
CA ILE A 492 -10.86 -17.93 1.57
C ILE A 492 -10.56 -19.32 1.03
N SER A 493 -10.10 -20.27 1.85
CA SER A 493 -9.80 -21.64 1.42
C SER A 493 -11.05 -22.44 1.05
N TRP A 494 -12.22 -22.00 1.51
CA TRP A 494 -13.51 -22.61 1.15
C TRP A 494 -14.01 -22.19 -0.23
N VAL A 495 -13.42 -21.15 -0.83
CA VAL A 495 -13.82 -20.69 -2.16
C VAL A 495 -13.09 -21.53 -3.19
N PRO A 496 -13.78 -22.16 -4.16
CA PRO A 496 -13.12 -22.87 -5.25
C PRO A 496 -12.14 -21.95 -5.98
N THR A 497 -10.97 -22.48 -6.32
CA THR A 497 -9.87 -21.73 -6.93
C THR A 497 -10.17 -21.40 -8.39
N LEU A 498 -11.17 -20.56 -8.66
CA LEU A 498 -11.56 -20.17 -10.02
C LEU A 498 -10.53 -19.23 -10.65
N PRO A 499 -10.21 -19.37 -11.95
CA PRO A 499 -10.83 -20.25 -12.96
C PRO A 499 -10.32 -21.70 -13.01
N LEU A 500 -9.33 -22.09 -12.21
CA LEU A 500 -8.73 -23.44 -12.23
C LEU A 500 -9.73 -24.55 -11.85
N GLU A 501 -10.52 -24.33 -10.80
CA GLU A 501 -11.52 -25.29 -10.31
C GLU A 501 -12.93 -25.00 -10.84
N GLU A 502 -13.80 -26.00 -10.84
CA GLU A 502 -15.21 -25.82 -11.17
C GLU A 502 -15.97 -25.04 -10.08
N TRP A 503 -16.92 -24.21 -10.52
CA TRP A 503 -17.76 -23.47 -9.59
C TRP A 503 -18.70 -24.41 -8.83
N THR A 504 -18.72 -24.29 -7.50
CA THR A 504 -19.63 -25.05 -6.63
C THR A 504 -20.42 -24.12 -5.69
N LEU A 505 -21.74 -24.32 -5.61
CA LEU A 505 -22.63 -23.48 -4.80
C LEU A 505 -22.51 -23.75 -3.29
N ALA A 506 -22.28 -25.01 -2.91
CA ALA A 506 -22.34 -25.47 -1.53
C ALA A 506 -21.41 -24.69 -0.56
N PRO A 507 -20.10 -24.53 -0.84
CA PRO A 507 -19.23 -23.81 0.08
C PRO A 507 -19.57 -22.31 0.14
N LEU A 508 -19.92 -21.70 -1.01
CA LEU A 508 -20.31 -20.29 -1.07
C LEU A 508 -21.57 -20.00 -0.27
N ALA A 509 -22.57 -20.89 -0.34
CA ALA A 509 -23.79 -20.79 0.46
C ALA A 509 -23.47 -20.90 1.96
N GLY A 510 -22.57 -21.80 2.35
CA GLY A 510 -22.08 -21.93 3.72
C GLY A 510 -21.44 -20.63 4.24
N LEU A 511 -20.58 -20.00 3.44
CA LEU A 511 -19.94 -18.72 3.76
C LEU A 511 -20.97 -17.59 3.92
N VAL A 512 -21.99 -17.51 3.04
CA VAL A 512 -23.06 -16.51 3.17
C VAL A 512 -23.84 -16.70 4.48
N VAL A 513 -24.17 -17.94 4.84
CA VAL A 513 -24.86 -18.24 6.11
C VAL A 513 -23.98 -17.87 7.30
N ALA A 514 -22.70 -18.23 7.28
CA ALA A 514 -21.75 -17.87 8.34
C ALA A 514 -21.62 -16.35 8.51
N ALA A 515 -21.51 -15.61 7.40
CA ALA A 515 -21.50 -14.15 7.40
C ALA A 515 -22.79 -13.58 8.00
N ALA A 516 -23.96 -14.10 7.61
CA ALA A 516 -25.25 -13.66 8.14
C ALA A 516 -25.37 -13.87 9.65
N VAL A 517 -24.92 -15.02 10.16
CA VAL A 517 -24.90 -15.33 11.61
C VAL A 517 -24.00 -14.35 12.36
N LEU A 518 -22.77 -14.12 11.88
CA LEU A 518 -21.82 -13.19 12.51
C LEU A 518 -22.34 -11.75 12.50
N LEU A 519 -22.92 -11.30 11.39
CA LEU A 519 -23.54 -9.98 11.28
C LEU A 519 -24.72 -9.83 12.24
N ALA A 520 -25.58 -10.85 12.36
CA ALA A 520 -26.69 -10.86 13.31
C ALA A 520 -26.18 -10.79 14.75
N ALA A 521 -25.15 -11.56 15.11
CA ALA A 521 -24.53 -11.53 16.43
C ALA A 521 -23.93 -10.16 16.76
N GLY A 522 -23.23 -9.52 15.82
CA GLY A 522 -22.66 -8.19 16.05
C GLY A 522 -23.70 -7.08 16.13
N LEU A 523 -24.73 -7.11 15.28
CA LEU A 523 -25.83 -6.13 15.32
C LEU A 523 -26.66 -6.27 16.59
N THR A 524 -26.95 -7.50 17.03
CA THR A 524 -27.67 -7.74 18.30
C THR A 524 -26.83 -7.36 19.51
N GLY A 525 -25.54 -7.72 19.53
CA GLY A 525 -24.59 -7.28 20.55
C GLY A 525 -24.52 -5.76 20.69
N PHE A 526 -24.37 -5.04 19.56
CA PHE A 526 -24.33 -3.58 19.55
C PHE A 526 -25.62 -2.94 20.06
N ARG A 527 -26.78 -3.54 19.77
CA ARG A 527 -28.07 -3.04 20.28
C ARG A 527 -28.16 -3.16 21.80
N GLN A 528 -27.67 -4.26 22.37
CA GLN A 528 -27.82 -4.59 23.79
C GLN A 528 -26.76 -3.94 24.67
N ARG A 529 -25.54 -3.70 24.17
CA ARG A 529 -24.46 -3.11 24.97
C ARG A 529 -24.63 -1.61 25.15
N ASP A 530 -24.01 -1.08 26.20
CA ASP A 530 -23.85 0.36 26.36
C ASP A 530 -22.85 0.93 25.35
N ILE A 531 -23.07 2.20 24.99
CA ILE A 531 -22.14 2.96 24.14
C ILE A 531 -20.95 3.30 25.01
N ALA A 532 -19.74 2.98 24.54
CA ALA A 532 -18.55 3.32 25.28
C ALA A 532 -18.31 4.82 25.19
N LEU A 533 -18.52 5.54 26.29
CA LEU A 533 -18.08 6.93 26.43
C LEU A 533 -16.55 6.92 26.64
N GLY A 534 -15.85 7.80 25.92
CA GLY A 534 -14.38 7.93 25.94
C GLY A 534 -13.79 8.29 27.29
#